data_AF-A0A0P9T2N2-F1
#
_entry.id   AF-A0A0P9T2N2-F1
#
_cell.length_a   1.000
_cell.length_b   1.000
_cell.length_c   1.000
_cell.angle_alpha   90.00
_cell.angle_beta   90.00
_cell.angle_gamma   90.00
#
_symmetry.space_group_name_H-M   'P 1'
#
loop_
_entity.id
_entity.type
_entity.pdbx_description
1 polymer ?
#
loop_
_entity_poly.entity_id
_entity_poly.type
_entity_poly.pdbx_seq_one_letter_code
_entity_poly.pdbx_strand_id
1 'polypeptide(L)'
;MFSVSLNPDNFAKVKTIAFQLQELESLTSAIPGYYSTQPYSLTPPVQGINTVADTQQYLTNQYSARIGTLLYEPDAASQLSQQVSELTRSLQPSLALFSFYQSLTLSPPNEPASGVYSTSAGIKSTELTNVSIQEDSQHYSADWTIGHQSHTFSFPFDPSEGGAIITGWYIQNGWNSETNGDWKSSGAMIGKTSGSFYVESNYDRGCNWSLHVYYLPRSTFPWLARTTS
;
A
#
# COMPACT_ATOMS: atom_id res chain seq x y z
N MET A 1 -24.97 -22.05 48.81
CA MET A 1 -25.14 -21.59 47.42
C MET A 1 -24.51 -20.21 47.33
N PHE A 2 -23.33 -20.09 46.72
CA PHE A 2 -22.77 -18.77 46.40
C PHE A 2 -23.44 -18.30 45.10
N SER A 3 -24.25 -17.24 45.17
CA SER A 3 -24.70 -16.54 43.98
C SER A 3 -23.49 -15.84 43.39
N VAL A 4 -22.94 -16.36 42.28
CA VAL A 4 -21.97 -15.61 41.49
C VAL A 4 -22.75 -14.46 40.86
N SER A 5 -22.66 -13.28 41.45
CA SER A 5 -23.31 -12.09 40.91
C SER A 5 -22.63 -11.73 39.59
N LEU A 6 -23.42 -11.62 38.52
CA LEU A 6 -22.97 -11.05 37.25
C LEU A 6 -22.38 -9.65 37.50
N ASN A 7 -21.09 -9.49 37.24
CA ASN A 7 -20.44 -8.19 37.26
C ASN A 7 -20.87 -7.41 35.99
N PRO A 8 -21.55 -6.24 36.10
CA PRO A 8 -21.93 -5.42 34.95
C PRO A 8 -20.78 -5.11 34.00
N ASP A 9 -19.57 -4.95 34.53
CA ASP A 9 -18.36 -4.69 33.74
C ASP A 9 -17.98 -5.89 32.87
N ASN A 10 -18.20 -7.11 33.37
CA ASN A 10 -17.89 -8.31 32.61
C ASN A 10 -18.92 -8.55 31.50
N PHE A 11 -20.19 -8.20 31.72
CA PHE A 11 -21.21 -8.21 30.68
C PHE A 11 -20.88 -7.22 29.55
N ALA A 12 -20.46 -6.01 29.90
CA ALA A 12 -19.99 -5.03 28.91
C ALA A 12 -18.79 -5.57 28.13
N LYS A 13 -17.84 -6.21 28.81
CA LYS A 13 -16.65 -6.81 28.18
C LYS A 13 -17.00 -7.90 27.16
N VAL A 14 -17.92 -8.81 27.49
CA VAL A 14 -18.37 -9.87 26.58
C VAL A 14 -19.08 -9.29 25.34
N LYS A 15 -19.79 -8.17 25.48
CA LYS A 15 -20.33 -7.44 24.32
C LYS A 15 -19.23 -6.79 23.47
N THR A 16 -18.23 -6.19 24.09
CA THR A 16 -17.09 -5.61 23.39
C THR A 16 -16.36 -6.66 22.54
N ILE A 17 -16.19 -7.88 23.05
CA ILE A 17 -15.55 -8.97 22.29
C ILE A 17 -16.30 -9.28 20.99
N ALA A 18 -17.64 -9.33 21.01
CA ALA A 18 -18.43 -9.52 19.79
C ALA A 18 -18.15 -8.41 18.75
N PHE A 19 -18.09 -7.16 19.20
CA PHE A 19 -17.80 -6.04 18.31
C PHE A 19 -16.37 -6.11 17.73
N GLN A 20 -15.39 -6.47 18.57
CA GLN A 20 -14.00 -6.67 18.13
C GLN A 20 -13.87 -7.80 17.10
N LEU A 21 -14.63 -8.89 17.26
CA LEU A 21 -14.65 -9.99 16.29
C LEU A 21 -15.28 -9.57 14.96
N GLN A 22 -16.36 -8.78 14.99
CA GLN A 22 -16.95 -8.21 13.76
C GLN A 22 -15.99 -7.25 13.05
N GLU A 23 -15.27 -6.42 13.81
CA GLU A 23 -14.23 -5.55 13.26
C GLU A 23 -13.12 -6.36 12.58
N LEU A 24 -12.64 -7.42 13.25
CA LEU A 24 -11.65 -8.33 12.69
C LEU A 24 -12.14 -9.00 11.40
N GLU A 25 -13.40 -9.45 11.36
CA GLU A 25 -14.01 -10.04 10.16
C GLU A 25 -14.12 -9.04 9.00
N SER A 26 -14.54 -7.82 9.29
CA SER A 26 -14.59 -6.73 8.31
C SER A 26 -13.20 -6.42 7.76
N LEU A 27 -12.20 -6.29 8.64
CA LEU A 27 -10.81 -6.00 8.26
C LEU A 27 -10.24 -7.10 7.37
N THR A 28 -10.38 -8.36 7.79
CA THR A 28 -9.85 -9.52 7.04
C THR A 28 -10.53 -9.69 5.68
N SER A 29 -11.79 -9.26 5.55
CA SER A 29 -12.51 -9.23 4.27
C SER A 29 -12.11 -8.05 3.38
N ALA A 30 -11.64 -6.95 3.98
CA ALA A 30 -11.24 -5.73 3.27
C ALA A 30 -9.81 -5.80 2.70
N ILE A 31 -8.98 -6.71 3.19
CA ILE A 31 -7.60 -6.91 2.71
C ILE A 31 -7.48 -8.11 1.77
N PRO A 32 -6.46 -8.18 0.90
CA PRO A 32 -6.22 -9.34 0.04
C PRO A 32 -6.11 -10.64 0.84
N GLY A 33 -6.76 -11.71 0.37
CA GLY A 33 -6.75 -13.03 1.02
C GLY A 33 -5.35 -13.63 1.23
N TYR A 34 -4.32 -13.11 0.54
CA TYR A 34 -2.91 -13.36 0.85
C TYR A 34 -2.60 -13.22 2.35
N TYR A 35 -3.13 -12.17 2.99
CA TYR A 35 -2.87 -11.87 4.40
C TYR A 35 -3.48 -12.90 5.34
N SER A 36 -4.62 -13.48 4.98
CA SER A 36 -5.27 -14.55 5.74
C SER A 36 -4.41 -15.82 5.83
N THR A 37 -3.52 -16.04 4.85
CA THR A 37 -2.60 -17.19 4.82
C THR A 37 -1.26 -16.94 5.52
N GLN A 38 -1.02 -15.72 6.01
CA GLN A 38 0.26 -15.39 6.63
C GLN A 38 0.42 -16.07 7.98
N PRO A 39 1.65 -16.48 8.34
CA PRO A 39 1.93 -17.05 9.66
C PRO A 39 1.55 -16.07 10.77
N TYR A 40 0.80 -16.58 11.75
CA TYR A 40 0.46 -15.85 12.98
C TYR A 40 0.33 -16.85 14.12
N SER A 41 0.90 -16.50 15.28
CA SER A 41 0.84 -17.32 16.48
C SER A 41 0.26 -16.52 17.64
N LEU A 42 -0.76 -17.07 18.28
CA LEU A 42 -1.30 -16.52 19.52
C LEU A 42 -0.24 -16.52 20.63
N THR A 43 -0.43 -15.63 21.61
CA THR A 43 0.28 -15.68 22.89
C THR A 43 -0.73 -15.99 24.01
N PRO A 44 -0.62 -17.12 24.72
CA PRO A 44 0.27 -18.25 24.45
C PRO A 44 -0.10 -19.02 23.16
N PRO A 45 0.86 -19.72 22.51
CA PRO A 45 0.59 -20.47 21.29
C PRO A 45 -0.40 -21.61 21.48
N VAL A 46 -1.23 -21.86 20.46
CA VAL A 46 -2.20 -22.97 20.41
C VAL A 46 -1.81 -23.92 19.28
N GLN A 47 -1.68 -25.21 19.59
CA GLN A 47 -1.27 -26.21 18.60
C GLN A 47 -2.26 -26.28 17.43
N GLY A 48 -1.75 -26.23 16.21
CA GLY A 48 -2.57 -26.31 14.98
C GLY A 48 -3.14 -24.97 14.51
N ILE A 49 -2.95 -23.89 15.26
CA ILE A 49 -3.36 -22.53 14.88
C ILE A 49 -2.11 -21.75 14.48
N ASN A 50 -1.87 -21.61 13.17
CA ASN A 50 -0.59 -21.09 12.65
C ASN A 50 -0.75 -19.96 11.64
N THR A 51 -1.97 -19.65 11.19
CA THR A 51 -2.24 -18.57 10.24
C THR A 51 -3.22 -17.54 10.80
N VAL A 52 -3.29 -16.38 10.15
CA VAL A 52 -4.29 -15.35 10.45
C VAL A 52 -5.72 -15.93 10.35
N ALA A 53 -6.02 -16.69 9.29
CA ALA A 53 -7.31 -17.32 9.10
C ALA A 53 -7.63 -18.34 10.21
N ASP A 54 -6.69 -19.23 10.53
CA ASP A 54 -6.88 -20.22 11.61
C ASP A 54 -7.13 -19.52 12.94
N THR A 55 -6.39 -18.45 13.20
CA THR A 55 -6.48 -17.69 14.46
C THR A 55 -7.81 -16.98 14.58
N GLN A 56 -8.25 -16.29 13.53
CA GLN A 56 -9.57 -15.66 13.49
C GLN A 56 -10.68 -16.68 13.74
N GLN A 57 -10.64 -17.82 13.03
CA GLN A 57 -11.63 -18.88 13.21
C GLN A 57 -11.61 -19.45 14.63
N TYR A 58 -10.42 -19.68 15.20
CA TYR A 58 -10.27 -20.13 16.57
C TYR A 58 -10.88 -19.16 17.58
N LEU A 59 -10.58 -17.86 17.48
CA LEU A 59 -11.10 -16.84 18.39
C LEU A 59 -12.62 -16.70 18.30
N THR A 60 -13.18 -16.73 17.08
CA THR A 60 -14.64 -16.74 16.86
C THR A 60 -15.28 -17.97 17.50
N ASN A 61 -14.70 -19.15 17.32
CA ASN A 61 -15.20 -20.40 17.92
C ASN A 61 -15.13 -20.36 19.45
N GLN A 62 -14.04 -19.83 20.03
CA GLN A 62 -13.91 -19.66 21.49
C GLN A 62 -15.01 -18.74 22.04
N TYR A 63 -15.31 -17.64 21.36
CA TYR A 63 -16.40 -16.75 21.76
C TYR A 63 -17.76 -17.44 21.66
N SER A 64 -18.10 -18.01 20.50
CA SER A 64 -19.40 -18.62 20.24
C SER A 64 -19.70 -19.80 21.19
N ALA A 65 -18.69 -20.63 21.48
CA ALA A 65 -18.85 -21.77 22.37
C ALA A 65 -18.96 -21.39 23.85
N ARG A 66 -18.37 -20.26 24.27
CA ARG A 66 -18.20 -19.90 25.69
C ARG A 66 -18.94 -18.64 26.12
N ILE A 67 -19.71 -17.98 25.25
CA ILE A 67 -20.39 -16.71 25.57
C ILE A 67 -21.16 -16.75 26.90
N GLY A 68 -21.83 -17.87 27.21
CA GLY A 68 -22.55 -18.07 28.47
C GLY A 68 -21.65 -18.18 29.70
N THR A 69 -20.46 -18.79 29.59
CA THR A 69 -19.53 -18.96 30.72
C THR A 69 -18.58 -17.77 30.87
N LEU A 70 -18.25 -17.07 29.79
CA LEU A 70 -17.40 -15.87 29.80
C LEU A 70 -17.97 -14.76 30.69
N LEU A 71 -19.29 -14.70 30.85
CA LEU A 71 -19.97 -13.79 31.79
C LEU A 71 -19.57 -13.97 33.25
N TYR A 72 -19.01 -15.13 33.60
CA TYR A 72 -18.58 -15.49 34.95
C TYR A 72 -17.05 -15.70 35.06
N GLU A 73 -16.33 -15.58 33.94
CA GLU A 73 -14.87 -15.82 33.84
C GLU A 73 -14.15 -14.55 33.35
N PRO A 74 -13.95 -13.54 34.22
CA PRO A 74 -13.43 -12.23 33.81
C PRO A 74 -12.01 -12.30 33.23
N ASP A 75 -11.15 -13.20 33.73
CA ASP A 75 -9.80 -13.37 33.20
C ASP A 75 -9.81 -13.99 31.80
N ALA A 76 -10.68 -14.98 31.56
CA ALA A 76 -10.85 -15.58 30.24
C ALA A 76 -11.43 -14.60 29.23
N ALA A 77 -12.42 -13.78 29.64
CA ALA A 77 -12.95 -12.71 28.79
C ALA A 77 -11.88 -11.66 28.48
N SER A 78 -11.03 -11.31 29.45
CA SER A 78 -9.91 -10.39 29.26
C SER A 78 -8.89 -10.93 28.27
N GLN A 79 -8.49 -12.19 28.42
CA GLN A 79 -7.54 -12.84 27.53
C GLN A 79 -8.08 -12.92 26.09
N LEU A 80 -9.34 -13.32 25.92
CA LEU A 80 -9.95 -13.40 24.58
C LEU A 80 -10.02 -12.03 23.91
N SER A 81 -10.45 -11.00 24.64
CA SER A 81 -10.49 -9.62 24.12
C SER A 81 -9.10 -9.12 23.72
N GLN A 82 -8.08 -9.42 24.54
CA GLN A 82 -6.69 -9.07 24.23
C GLN A 82 -6.21 -9.76 22.95
N GLN A 83 -6.45 -11.07 22.81
CA GLN A 83 -6.04 -11.83 21.64
C GLN A 83 -6.70 -11.34 20.35
N VAL A 84 -8.00 -11.01 20.38
CA VAL A 84 -8.68 -10.39 19.23
C VAL A 84 -8.07 -9.03 18.90
N SER A 85 -7.83 -8.19 19.92
CA SER A 85 -7.25 -6.85 19.72
C SER A 85 -5.83 -6.91 19.16
N GLU A 86 -5.02 -7.87 19.61
CA GLU A 86 -3.66 -8.08 19.11
C GLU A 86 -3.64 -8.53 17.65
N LEU A 87 -4.52 -9.47 17.27
CA LEU A 87 -4.66 -9.88 15.88
C LEU A 87 -5.15 -8.71 15.01
N THR A 88 -6.21 -8.01 15.42
CA THR A 88 -6.71 -6.83 14.69
C THR A 88 -5.60 -5.80 14.49
N ARG A 89 -4.87 -5.45 15.56
CA ARG A 89 -3.75 -4.50 15.49
C ARG A 89 -2.64 -4.97 14.55
N SER A 90 -2.34 -6.27 14.52
CA SER A 90 -1.32 -6.81 13.64
C SER A 90 -1.67 -6.68 12.15
N LEU A 91 -2.97 -6.61 11.82
CA LEU A 91 -3.44 -6.49 10.43
C LEU A 91 -3.64 -5.04 9.98
N GLN A 92 -3.67 -4.06 10.89
CA GLN A 92 -3.81 -2.63 10.55
C GLN A 92 -2.76 -2.12 9.54
N PRO A 93 -1.46 -2.47 9.66
CA PRO A 93 -0.47 -2.09 8.64
C PRO A 93 -0.78 -2.66 7.25
N SER A 94 -1.34 -3.87 7.19
CA SER A 94 -1.72 -4.53 5.93
C SER A 94 -2.90 -3.82 5.27
N LEU A 95 -3.89 -3.39 6.06
CA LEU A 95 -5.01 -2.57 5.59
C LEU A 95 -4.54 -1.20 5.09
N ALA A 96 -3.64 -0.55 5.82
CA ALA A 96 -3.10 0.76 5.43
C ALA A 96 -2.33 0.66 4.10
N LEU A 97 -1.50 -0.37 3.95
CA LEU A 97 -0.77 -0.65 2.71
C LEU A 97 -1.71 -0.98 1.53
N PHE A 98 -2.77 -1.75 1.78
CA PHE A 98 -3.74 -2.06 0.74
C PHE A 98 -4.56 -0.83 0.32
N SER A 99 -4.99 -0.02 1.29
CA SER A 99 -5.67 1.26 1.03
C SER A 99 -4.78 2.21 0.21
N PHE A 100 -3.48 2.24 0.52
CA PHE A 100 -2.51 3.00 -0.27
C PHE A 100 -2.38 2.48 -1.69
N TYR A 101 -2.31 1.17 -1.88
CA TYR A 101 -2.32 0.58 -3.23
C TYR A 101 -3.61 0.93 -4.01
N GLN A 102 -4.77 0.89 -3.35
CA GLN A 102 -6.04 1.25 -3.98
C GLN A 102 -6.10 2.73 -4.35
N SER A 103 -5.56 3.63 -3.54
CA SER A 103 -5.52 5.06 -3.87
C SER A 103 -4.67 5.33 -5.11
N LEU A 104 -3.62 4.54 -5.34
CA LEU A 104 -2.80 4.65 -6.56
C LEU A 104 -3.48 4.08 -7.80
N THR A 105 -4.27 3.01 -7.66
CA THR A 105 -4.75 2.22 -8.81
C THR A 105 -6.20 2.45 -9.20
N LEU A 106 -7.06 2.76 -8.23
CA LEU A 106 -8.50 2.99 -8.46
C LEU A 106 -8.85 4.47 -8.52
N SER A 107 -8.09 5.30 -7.80
CA SER A 107 -8.30 6.76 -7.75
C SER A 107 -6.97 7.51 -7.91
N PRO A 108 -6.23 7.26 -9.01
CA PRO A 108 -4.90 7.84 -9.19
C PRO A 108 -4.96 9.38 -9.12
N PRO A 109 -3.91 10.02 -8.58
CA PRO A 109 -3.75 11.46 -8.64
C PRO A 109 -3.87 11.98 -10.07
N ASN A 110 -4.38 13.22 -10.23
CA ASN A 110 -4.43 13.84 -11.54
C ASN A 110 -3.01 14.08 -12.08
N GLU A 111 -2.77 13.65 -13.31
CA GLU A 111 -1.46 13.77 -13.97
C GLU A 111 -1.56 14.74 -15.16
N PRO A 112 -0.76 15.82 -15.19
CA PRO A 112 -0.70 16.67 -16.38
C PRO A 112 -0.15 15.87 -17.57
N ALA A 113 -0.76 16.03 -18.74
CA ALA A 113 -0.39 15.28 -19.95
C ALA A 113 0.81 15.89 -20.70
N SER A 114 1.10 17.18 -20.49
CA SER A 114 2.18 17.90 -21.15
C SER A 114 2.53 19.18 -20.40
N GLY A 115 3.71 19.75 -20.69
CA GLY A 115 4.13 21.05 -20.16
C GLY A 115 5.48 21.50 -20.69
N VAL A 116 5.91 22.70 -20.29
CA VAL A 116 7.22 23.29 -20.64
C VAL A 116 8.12 23.52 -19.41
N TYR A 117 7.53 23.40 -18.22
CA TYR A 117 8.21 23.63 -16.95
C TYR A 117 8.40 22.33 -16.16
N SER A 118 9.30 22.39 -15.18
CA SER A 118 9.46 21.35 -14.17
C SER A 118 8.12 21.07 -13.51
N THR A 119 7.68 19.82 -13.53
CA THR A 119 6.35 19.41 -13.09
C THR A 119 6.45 18.09 -12.34
N SER A 120 5.65 17.91 -11.30
CA SER A 120 5.51 16.62 -10.62
C SER A 120 4.06 16.27 -10.36
N ALA A 121 3.78 14.98 -10.30
CA ALA A 121 2.52 14.43 -9.83
C ALA A 121 2.76 13.23 -8.91
N GLY A 122 1.76 12.93 -8.09
CA GLY A 122 1.76 11.76 -7.21
C GLY A 122 2.55 11.92 -5.92
N ILE A 123 2.95 10.77 -5.37
CA ILE A 123 3.47 10.61 -4.01
C ILE A 123 4.95 10.25 -4.08
N LYS A 124 5.79 11.08 -3.45
CA LYS A 124 7.26 10.93 -3.42
C LYS A 124 7.77 10.29 -2.14
N SER A 125 6.97 10.36 -1.06
CA SER A 125 7.28 9.78 0.25
C SER A 125 6.00 9.37 0.97
N THR A 126 6.11 8.50 1.97
CA THR A 126 4.98 8.02 2.76
C THR A 126 5.38 7.85 4.22
N GLU A 127 4.41 8.04 5.12
CA GLU A 127 4.57 7.80 6.57
C GLU A 127 4.24 6.35 6.95
N LEU A 128 3.82 5.52 5.99
CA LEU A 128 3.53 4.12 6.23
C LEU A 128 4.79 3.39 6.71
N THR A 129 4.68 2.79 7.90
CA THR A 129 5.77 2.00 8.48
C THR A 129 6.15 0.83 7.57
N ASN A 130 7.45 0.61 7.38
CA ASN A 130 8.01 -0.45 6.53
C ASN A 130 7.68 -0.34 5.03
N VAL A 131 7.19 0.83 4.58
CA VAL A 131 7.01 1.13 3.16
C VAL A 131 8.01 2.20 2.77
N SER A 132 8.90 1.90 1.83
CA SER A 132 9.92 2.83 1.36
C SER A 132 9.78 3.03 -0.13
N ILE A 133 9.33 4.24 -0.52
CA ILE A 133 9.27 4.66 -1.91
C ILE A 133 10.71 4.86 -2.39
N GLN A 134 11.04 4.18 -3.47
CA GLN A 134 12.32 4.30 -4.17
C GLN A 134 12.23 5.39 -5.24
N GLU A 135 13.38 5.93 -5.60
CA GLU A 135 13.52 6.88 -6.70
C GLU A 135 14.52 6.31 -7.70
N ASP A 136 14.15 6.36 -8.97
CA ASP A 136 15.07 6.13 -10.08
C ASP A 136 14.98 7.32 -11.05
N SER A 137 16.08 7.62 -11.74
CA SER A 137 16.16 8.80 -12.58
C SER A 137 16.98 8.59 -13.85
N GLN A 138 16.54 9.25 -14.92
CA GLN A 138 17.27 9.36 -16.17
C GLN A 138 17.44 10.82 -16.57
N HIS A 139 18.53 11.09 -17.28
CA HIS A 139 18.90 12.42 -17.72
C HIS A 139 19.19 12.42 -19.22
N TYR A 140 18.69 13.45 -19.90
CA TYR A 140 18.95 13.71 -21.31
C TYR A 140 19.33 15.18 -21.50
N SER A 141 20.44 15.41 -22.19
CA SER A 141 20.87 16.76 -22.58
C SER A 141 21.42 16.72 -24.00
N ALA A 142 21.09 17.74 -24.78
CA ALA A 142 21.58 17.93 -26.13
C ALA A 142 21.95 19.39 -26.35
N ASP A 143 23.06 19.62 -27.05
CA ASP A 143 23.50 20.96 -27.45
C ASP A 143 22.66 21.50 -28.63
N TRP A 144 22.91 22.75 -29.00
CA TRP A 144 22.28 23.39 -30.16
C TRP A 144 22.54 22.62 -31.46
N THR A 145 21.47 22.39 -32.23
CA THR A 145 21.53 21.87 -33.60
C THR A 145 20.45 22.51 -34.45
N ILE A 146 20.61 22.49 -35.78
CA ILE A 146 19.49 22.83 -36.68
C ILE A 146 18.40 21.76 -36.55
N GLY A 147 17.16 22.17 -36.30
CA GLY A 147 16.02 21.30 -36.06
C GLY A 147 15.71 21.03 -34.59
N HIS A 148 14.89 20.01 -34.33
CA HIS A 148 14.51 19.58 -32.99
C HIS A 148 15.39 18.44 -32.49
N GLN A 149 15.66 18.43 -31.18
CA GLN A 149 16.26 17.31 -30.47
C GLN A 149 15.21 16.68 -29.58
N SER A 150 15.02 15.38 -29.64
CA SER A 150 14.00 14.70 -28.84
C SER A 150 14.50 13.42 -28.20
N HIS A 151 13.84 13.05 -27.10
CA HIS A 151 14.15 11.85 -26.35
C HIS A 151 12.88 11.28 -25.73
N THR A 152 12.85 9.97 -25.50
CA THR A 152 11.76 9.30 -24.78
C THR A 152 12.33 8.58 -23.58
N PHE A 153 12.03 9.07 -22.39
CA PHE A 153 12.27 8.35 -21.15
C PHE A 153 11.22 7.25 -21.00
N SER A 154 11.63 6.02 -20.70
CA SER A 154 10.71 4.87 -20.54
C SER A 154 11.00 4.13 -19.24
N PHE A 155 10.03 4.10 -18.33
CA PHE A 155 10.09 3.35 -17.08
C PHE A 155 9.40 1.97 -17.22
N PRO A 156 9.89 0.88 -16.61
CA PRO A 156 11.11 0.82 -15.78
C PRO A 156 12.37 1.05 -16.62
N PHE A 157 13.34 1.75 -16.04
CA PHE A 157 14.61 2.04 -16.72
C PHE A 157 15.47 0.77 -16.86
N ASP A 158 15.37 -0.15 -15.89
CA ASP A 158 15.85 -1.52 -15.99
C ASP A 158 14.66 -2.51 -16.10
N PRO A 159 14.48 -3.21 -17.24
CA PRO A 159 13.43 -4.21 -17.42
C PRO A 159 13.48 -5.37 -16.42
N SER A 160 14.64 -5.65 -15.82
CA SER A 160 14.82 -6.71 -14.82
C SER A 160 14.18 -6.35 -13.46
N GLU A 161 13.89 -5.07 -13.21
CA GLU A 161 13.15 -4.58 -12.04
C GLU A 161 11.61 -4.68 -12.20
N GLY A 162 11.15 -5.46 -13.17
CA GLY A 162 9.74 -5.57 -13.54
C GLY A 162 8.77 -5.72 -12.37
N GLY A 163 7.69 -4.93 -12.39
CA GLY A 163 6.56 -5.03 -11.44
C GLY A 163 6.61 -4.05 -10.26
N ALA A 164 7.49 -3.05 -10.29
CA ALA A 164 7.34 -1.85 -9.49
C ALA A 164 6.02 -1.14 -9.78
N ILE A 165 5.37 -0.53 -8.77
CA ILE A 165 4.20 0.35 -8.97
C ILE A 165 4.65 1.79 -8.84
N ILE A 166 4.41 2.60 -9.88
CA ILE A 166 4.72 4.02 -9.88
C ILE A 166 3.78 4.73 -8.89
N THR A 167 4.36 5.45 -7.93
CA THR A 167 3.62 6.26 -6.94
C THR A 167 3.60 7.74 -7.32
N GLY A 168 4.59 8.19 -8.08
CA GLY A 168 4.70 9.57 -8.53
C GLY A 168 5.85 9.75 -9.50
N TRP A 169 5.99 10.97 -10.02
CA TRP A 169 7.06 11.35 -10.92
C TRP A 169 7.37 12.84 -10.81
N TYR A 170 8.55 13.20 -11.31
CA TYR A 170 8.99 14.58 -11.46
C TYR A 170 9.80 14.71 -12.74
N ILE A 171 9.28 15.48 -13.70
CA ILE A 171 10.03 15.90 -14.88
C ILE A 171 10.67 17.25 -14.58
N GLN A 172 11.99 17.33 -14.70
CA GLN A 172 12.78 18.52 -14.42
C GLN A 172 13.22 19.17 -15.73
N ASN A 173 12.88 20.44 -15.89
CA ASN A 173 13.51 21.33 -16.87
C ASN A 173 14.83 21.83 -16.28
N GLY A 174 15.96 21.29 -16.72
CA GLY A 174 17.27 21.59 -16.12
C GLY A 174 17.76 23.03 -16.37
N TRP A 175 17.20 23.71 -17.37
CA TRP A 175 17.51 25.11 -17.66
C TRP A 175 16.55 26.10 -17.00
N ASN A 176 15.47 25.62 -16.37
CA ASN A 176 14.40 26.43 -15.77
C ASN A 176 13.91 27.55 -16.71
N SER A 177 13.84 27.26 -18.01
CA SER A 177 13.51 28.21 -19.06
C SER A 177 12.57 27.58 -20.07
N GLU A 178 11.63 28.35 -20.61
CA GLU A 178 10.77 27.93 -21.73
C GLU A 178 11.57 27.59 -22.99
N THR A 179 12.83 28.04 -23.08
CA THR A 179 13.71 27.74 -24.21
C THR A 179 14.13 26.28 -24.29
N ASN A 180 13.92 25.50 -23.22
CA ASN A 180 14.26 24.09 -23.12
C ASN A 180 13.40 23.18 -24.02
N GLY A 181 12.21 23.66 -24.41
CA GLY A 181 11.21 22.92 -25.16
C GLY A 181 10.07 22.39 -24.30
N ASP A 182 9.39 21.33 -24.75
CA ASP A 182 8.21 20.76 -24.11
C ASP A 182 8.38 19.27 -23.78
N TRP A 183 7.52 18.81 -22.90
CA TRP A 183 7.38 17.42 -22.53
C TRP A 183 5.93 16.97 -22.67
N LYS A 184 5.76 15.67 -22.94
CA LYS A 184 4.45 15.01 -23.03
C LYS A 184 4.53 13.61 -22.44
N SER A 185 3.57 13.25 -21.57
CA SER A 185 3.45 11.88 -21.07
C SER A 185 2.69 11.00 -22.07
N SER A 186 2.99 9.70 -22.09
CA SER A 186 2.25 8.71 -22.88
C SER A 186 0.86 8.37 -22.30
N GLY A 187 0.43 9.09 -21.26
CA GLY A 187 -0.78 8.85 -20.48
C GLY A 187 -0.49 8.80 -18.99
N ALA A 188 -1.52 8.50 -18.19
CA ALA A 188 -1.38 8.32 -16.74
C ALA A 188 -0.36 7.21 -16.43
N MET A 189 0.56 7.47 -15.50
CA MET A 189 1.61 6.55 -15.08
C MET A 189 1.43 6.07 -13.64
N ILE A 190 0.83 6.87 -12.77
CA ILE A 190 0.66 6.52 -11.36
C ILE A 190 -0.28 5.30 -11.26
N GLY A 191 0.09 4.35 -10.40
CA GLY A 191 -0.60 3.07 -10.26
C GLY A 191 -0.26 2.04 -11.34
N LYS A 192 0.57 2.38 -12.33
CA LYS A 192 1.03 1.45 -13.37
C LYS A 192 2.44 0.94 -13.09
N THR A 193 2.83 -0.09 -13.83
CA THR A 193 4.16 -0.67 -13.78
C THR A 193 5.14 -0.08 -14.79
N SER A 194 4.64 0.75 -15.70
CA SER A 194 5.42 1.33 -16.79
C SER A 194 4.78 2.60 -17.30
N GLY A 195 5.58 3.45 -17.91
CA GLY A 195 5.13 4.64 -18.61
C GLY A 195 6.29 5.37 -19.27
N SER A 196 5.98 6.41 -20.04
CA SER A 196 7.01 7.14 -20.78
C SER A 196 6.71 8.63 -20.88
N PHE A 197 7.79 9.40 -20.97
CA PHE A 197 7.76 10.84 -21.26
C PHE A 197 8.55 11.10 -22.54
N TYR A 198 7.89 11.72 -23.50
CA TYR A 198 8.53 12.35 -24.64
C TYR A 198 8.97 13.76 -24.25
N VAL A 199 10.20 14.13 -24.61
CA VAL A 199 10.69 15.51 -24.51
C VAL A 199 11.24 15.94 -25.86
N GLU A 200 11.03 17.20 -26.20
CA GLU A 200 11.51 17.81 -27.44
C GLU A 200 12.01 19.22 -27.17
N SER A 201 13.15 19.59 -27.75
CA SER A 201 13.67 20.96 -27.69
C SER A 201 12.86 21.90 -28.57
N ASN A 202 12.92 23.20 -28.29
CA ASN A 202 12.46 24.19 -29.28
C ASN A 202 13.32 24.11 -30.55
N TYR A 203 12.74 24.52 -31.69
CA TYR A 203 13.46 24.55 -32.97
C TYR A 203 14.74 25.37 -32.87
N ASP A 204 15.85 24.82 -33.38
CA ASP A 204 17.19 25.42 -33.34
C ASP A 204 17.65 25.76 -31.91
N ARG A 205 17.39 24.87 -30.94
CA ARG A 205 17.86 24.95 -29.55
C ARG A 205 18.29 23.58 -29.02
N GLY A 206 19.22 23.59 -28.07
CA GLY A 206 19.47 22.43 -27.23
C GLY A 206 18.39 22.23 -26.16
N CYS A 207 18.51 21.18 -25.36
CA CYS A 207 17.63 20.91 -24.23
C CYS A 207 18.33 20.14 -23.12
N ASN A 208 17.74 20.17 -21.93
CA ASN A 208 18.21 19.50 -20.73
C ASN A 208 17.01 19.08 -19.87
N TRP A 209 16.74 17.78 -19.86
CA TRP A 209 15.59 17.18 -19.17
C TRP A 209 16.06 16.05 -18.26
N SER A 210 15.46 15.95 -17.07
CA SER A 210 15.62 14.78 -16.21
C SER A 210 14.24 14.24 -15.82
N LEU A 211 14.04 12.94 -15.92
CA LEU A 211 12.85 12.28 -15.38
C LEU A 211 13.23 11.52 -14.11
N HIS A 212 12.55 11.85 -13.01
CA HIS A 212 12.60 11.12 -11.75
C HIS A 212 11.28 10.36 -11.58
N VAL A 213 11.35 9.07 -11.32
CA VAL A 213 10.19 8.20 -11.08
C VAL A 213 10.25 7.68 -9.66
N TYR A 214 9.17 7.89 -8.92
CA TYR A 214 8.99 7.39 -7.57
C TYR A 214 8.13 6.12 -7.64
N TYR A 215 8.60 5.05 -7.01
CA TYR A 215 7.94 3.75 -7.12
C TYR A 215 8.06 2.92 -5.86
N LEU A 216 7.16 1.94 -5.74
CA LEU A 216 7.27 0.87 -4.75
C LEU A 216 7.70 -0.42 -5.44
N PRO A 217 8.72 -1.12 -4.93
CA PRO A 217 9.15 -2.40 -5.47
C PRO A 217 8.02 -3.42 -5.49
N ARG A 218 8.09 -4.38 -6.42
CA ARG A 218 7.10 -5.48 -6.50
C ARG A 218 6.96 -6.23 -5.18
N SER A 219 8.05 -6.39 -4.44
CA SER A 219 8.08 -7.07 -3.14
C SER A 219 7.21 -6.40 -2.07
N THR A 220 6.90 -5.10 -2.22
CA THR A 220 5.97 -4.39 -1.34
C THR A 220 4.54 -4.91 -1.49
N PHE A 221 4.16 -5.46 -2.65
CA PHE A 221 2.80 -5.92 -2.94
C PHE A 221 2.77 -7.43 -3.22
N PRO A 222 3.05 -8.28 -2.21
CA PRO A 222 3.21 -9.73 -2.41
C PRO A 222 1.95 -10.42 -2.94
N TRP A 223 0.77 -9.83 -2.74
CA TRP A 223 -0.49 -10.37 -3.26
C TRP A 223 -0.62 -10.27 -4.78
N LEU A 224 0.06 -9.32 -5.43
CA LEU A 224 0.03 -9.16 -6.90
C LEU A 224 0.80 -10.26 -7.63
N ALA A 225 1.73 -10.94 -6.96
CA ALA A 225 2.47 -12.05 -7.55
C ALA A 225 1.64 -13.33 -7.69
N ARG A 226 0.50 -13.44 -6.98
CA ARG A 226 -0.35 -14.64 -6.95
C ARG A 226 -1.59 -14.56 -7.85
N THR A 227 -1.87 -13.40 -8.45
CA THR A 227 -3.02 -13.22 -9.36
C THR A 227 -2.71 -13.58 -10.82
N THR A 228 -1.51 -14.10 -11.12
CA THR A 228 -1.09 -14.51 -12.47
C THR A 228 -1.12 -16.04 -12.68
N SER A 229 -1.91 -16.78 -11.90
CA SER A 229 -2.14 -18.23 -12.08
C SER A 229 -3.58 -18.52 -12.45
#